data_AF-A0A924FLC2-F1
#
_entry.id   AF-A0A924FLC2-F1
#
_cell.length_a   1.000
_cell.length_b   1.000
_cell.length_c   1.000
_cell.angle_alpha   90.00
_cell.angle_beta   90.00
_cell.angle_gamma   90.00
#
_symmetry.space_group_name_H-M   'P 1'
#
loop_
_entity.id
_entity.type
_entity.pdbx_description
1 polymer ?
#
loop_
_entity_poly.entity_id
_entity_poly.type
_entity_poly.pdbx_seq_one_letter_code
_entity_poly.pdbx_strand_id
1 'polypeptide(L)' 'MIDLATLRADTPGTQYVTHFNSAGASLMPQPVIDAITGHIALEAQMGGYEAAEL' A
#
# COMPACT_ATOMS: atom_id res chain seq x y z
N MET A 1 5.07 -20.15 12.31
CA MET A 1 5.35 -18.99 13.19
C MET A 1 5.34 -17.75 12.32
N ILE A 2 4.79 -16.63 12.78
CA ILE A 2 4.71 -15.40 11.98
C ILE A 2 6.04 -14.65 12.03
N ASP A 3 6.55 -14.17 10.89
CA ASP A 3 7.78 -13.38 10.84
C ASP A 3 7.46 -11.89 10.96
N LEU A 4 7.71 -11.36 12.17
CA LEU A 4 7.44 -9.95 12.47
C LEU A 4 8.40 -8.99 11.77
N ALA A 5 9.63 -9.42 11.46
CA ALA A 5 10.60 -8.55 10.80
C ALA A 5 10.16 -8.27 9.37
N THR A 6 9.75 -9.32 8.64
CA THR A 6 9.20 -9.20 7.29
C THR A 6 7.94 -8.35 7.27
N LEU A 7 6.97 -8.59 8.17
CA LEU A 7 5.73 -7.80 8.21
C LEU A 7 5.95 -6.30 8.47
N ARG A 8 6.95 -5.94 9.29
CA ARG A 8 7.29 -4.54 9.55
C ARG A 8 8.05 -3.92 8.39
N ALA A 9 8.94 -4.66 7.74
CA ALA A 9 9.60 -4.22 6.51
C ALA A 9 8.56 -3.94 5.41
N ASP A 10 7.56 -4.79 5.28
CA ASP A 10 6.46 -4.62 4.33
C ASP A 10 5.49 -3.49 4.73
N THR A 11 5.52 -3.00 5.97
CA THR A 11 4.65 -1.91 6.43
C THR A 11 5.49 -0.67 6.75
N PRO A 12 5.85 0.15 5.75
CA PRO A 12 6.86 1.21 5.88
C PRO A 12 6.53 2.23 6.98
N GLY A 13 5.24 2.49 7.23
CA GLY A 13 4.80 3.38 8.32
C GLY A 13 5.35 3.01 9.70
N THR A 14 5.67 1.74 9.93
CA THR A 14 6.20 1.26 11.23
C THR A 14 7.60 1.75 11.55
N GLN A 15 8.33 2.26 10.55
CA GLN A 15 9.68 2.84 10.72
C GLN A 15 9.62 4.26 11.30
N TYR A 16 8.48 4.94 11.18
CA TYR A 16 8.33 6.35 11.51
C TYR A 16 7.52 6.58 12.79
N VAL A 17 6.59 5.68 13.11
CA VAL A 17 5.67 5.85 14.24
C VAL A 17 5.46 4.56 15.02
N THR A 18 5.25 4.70 16.33
CA THR A 18 4.68 3.63 17.15
C THR A 18 3.16 3.72 17.08
N HIS A 19 2.57 3.05 16.09
CA HIS A 19 1.14 3.17 15.78
C HIS A 19 0.28 2.24 16.62
N PHE A 20 -0.39 2.79 17.64
CA PHE A 20 -1.34 2.04 18.49
C PHE A 20 -2.81 2.35 18.20
N ASN A 21 -3.13 3.07 17.12
CA ASN A 21 -4.50 3.38 16.70
C ASN A 21 -4.97 2.56 15.49
N SER A 22 -4.55 1.29 15.38
CA SER A 22 -4.89 0.42 14.24
C SER A 22 -6.40 0.17 14.10
N ALA A 23 -7.16 0.24 15.19
CA ALA A 23 -8.62 0.05 15.19
C ALA A 23 -9.37 1.21 14.49
N GLY A 24 -8.81 2.42 14.51
CA GLY A 24 -9.35 3.55 13.74
C GLY A 24 -8.93 3.46 12.27
N ALA A 25 -7.62 3.28 12.03
CA ALA A 25 -7.08 3.02 10.71
C ALA A 25 -5.70 2.37 10.84
N SER A 26 -5.47 1.28 10.12
CA SER A 26 -4.17 0.61 10.10
C SER A 26 -3.22 1.23 9.08
N LEU A 27 -1.91 1.07 9.31
CA LEU A 27 -0.87 1.43 8.35
C LEU A 27 -0.97 0.54 7.12
N MET A 28 -0.72 1.10 5.93
CA MET A 28 -0.77 0.35 4.68
C MET A 28 0.53 -0.46 4.46
N PRO A 29 0.43 -1.76 4.15
CA PRO A 29 1.54 -2.53 3.62
C PRO A 29 1.93 -2.06 2.20
N GLN A 30 3.17 -2.32 1.80
CA GLN A 30 3.74 -1.94 0.51
C GLN A 30 2.91 -2.46 -0.68
N PRO A 31 2.41 -3.71 -0.70
CA PRO A 31 1.57 -4.18 -1.81
C PRO A 31 0.30 -3.36 -2.03
N VAL A 32 -0.28 -2.78 -0.96
CA VAL A 32 -1.47 -1.92 -1.07
C VAL A 32 -1.08 -0.57 -1.65
N ILE A 33 0.04 -0.01 -1.21
CA ILE A 33 0.58 1.24 -1.75
C ILE A 33 0.87 1.09 -3.24
N ASP A 34 1.54 0.01 -3.63
CA ASP A 34 1.91 -0.29 -5.02
C ASP A 34 0.66 -0.46 -5.90
N ALA A 35 -0.35 -1.18 -5.43
CA ALA A 35 -1.60 -1.35 -6.19
C ALA A 35 -2.32 -0.02 -6.46
N ILE A 36 -2.46 0.82 -5.43
CA ILE A 36 -3.14 2.11 -5.54
C ILE A 36 -2.36 3.06 -6.45
N THR A 37 -1.05 3.20 -6.18
CA THR A 37 -0.21 4.13 -6.95
C THR A 37 0.00 3.65 -8.39
N GLY A 38 0.12 2.33 -8.61
CA GLY A 38 0.19 1.73 -9.93
C GLY A 38 -1.08 1.94 -10.74
N HIS A 39 -2.25 1.76 -10.12
CA HIS A 39 -3.53 2.07 -10.77
C HIS A 39 -3.61 3.53 -11.22
N ILE A 40 -3.32 4.47 -10.32
CA ILE A 40 -3.30 5.92 -10.65
C ILE A 40 -2.28 6.23 -11.75
N ALA A 41 -1.09 5.62 -11.69
CA ALA A 41 -0.05 5.82 -12.69
C ALA A 41 -0.45 5.27 -14.06
N LEU A 42 -1.20 4.16 -14.10
CA LEU A 42 -1.71 3.59 -15.34
C LEU A 42 -2.78 4.49 -15.97
N GLU A 43 -3.77 4.92 -15.18
CA GLU A 43 -4.80 5.85 -15.65
C GLU A 43 -4.20 7.17 -16.15
N ALA A 44 -3.17 7.68 -15.47
CA ALA A 44 -2.47 8.90 -15.87
C ALA A 44 -1.73 8.77 -17.21
N GLN A 45 -1.29 7.56 -17.58
CA GLN A 45 -0.56 7.32 -18.83
C GLN A 45 -1.47 7.19 -20.04
N MET A 46 -2.64 6.57 -19.89
CA MET A 46 -3.47 6.18 -21.04
C MET A 46 -4.94 6.57 -20.96
N GLY A 47 -5.39 7.15 -19.84
CA GLY A 47 -6.80 7.39 -19.58
C GLY A 47 -7.45 6.26 -18.77
N GLY A 48 -8.47 6.60 -17.97
CA GLY A 48 -9.11 5.65 -17.06
C GLY A 48 -9.91 4.55 -17.77
N TYR A 49 -10.51 4.85 -18.92
CA TYR A 49 -11.25 3.84 -19.68
C TYR A 49 -10.32 2.85 -20.36
N GLU A 50 -9.26 3.34 -20.99
CA GLU A 50 -8.26 2.52 -21.66
C GLU A 50 -7.52 1.63 -20.64
N ALA A 51 -7.22 2.16 -19.45
CA ALA A 51 -6.60 1.40 -18.37
C ALA A 51 -7.51 0.29 -17.81
N ALA A 52 -8.84 0.47 -17.83
CA ALA A 52 -9.80 -0.49 -17.30
C ALA A 52 -10.02 -1.73 -18.21
N GLU A 53 -9.63 -1.65 -19.48
CA GLU A 53 -9.75 -2.76 -20.45
C GLU A 53 -8.49 -3.65 -20.53
N LEU A 54 -7.46 -3.37 -19.71
CA LEU A 54 -6.23 -4.16 -19.57
C LEU A 54 -6.35 -5.24 -18.49
#